data_AF-A0A161JNX4-F1
#
_entry.id   AF-A0A161JNX4-F1
#
_cell.length_a   1.000
_cell.length_b   1.000
_cell.length_c   1.000
_cell.angle_alpha   90.00
_cell.angle_beta   90.00
_cell.angle_gamma   90.00
#
_symmetry.space_group_name_H-M   'P 1'
#
loop_
_entity.id
_entity.type
_entity.pdbx_description
1 polymer ?
#
loop_
_entity_poly.entity_id
_entity_poly.type
_entity_poly.pdbx_seq_one_letter_code
_entity_poly.pdbx_strand_id
1 'polypeptide(L)'
;MVTLVHTTILIVALTMDASVARAWIMLALFVTFMFFVQLCLNAPIWVALSEMFPLHLRGLGMGISVFCMWIVNAGITLAFPIVVDIAGLQGMFGIFAVANALLILFLWKTLPNTSDKSLEELEESFSAGDFR
;
A
#
# COMPACT_ATOMS: atom_id res chain seq x y z
N MET A 1 13.60 -9.21 5.43
CA MET A 1 13.31 -10.14 4.31
C MET A 1 13.28 -9.42 2.97
N VAL A 2 12.46 -8.37 2.79
CA VAL A 2 12.39 -7.54 1.58
C VAL A 2 13.75 -6.96 1.16
N THR A 3 14.48 -6.41 2.13
CA THR A 3 15.83 -5.86 1.94
C THR A 3 16.83 -6.90 1.47
N LEU A 4 16.78 -8.13 2.01
CA LEU A 4 17.63 -9.25 1.63
C LEU A 4 17.44 -9.67 0.17
N VAL A 5 16.20 -9.72 -0.32
CA VAL A 5 15.96 -10.09 -1.73
C VAL A 5 16.41 -8.99 -2.69
N HIS A 6 16.19 -7.73 -2.35
CA HIS A 6 16.70 -6.60 -3.14
C HIS A 6 18.22 -6.58 -3.23
N THR A 7 18.91 -6.85 -2.11
CA THR A 7 20.38 -6.96 -2.12
C THR A 7 20.86 -8.14 -2.96
N THR A 8 20.18 -9.29 -2.91
CA THR A 8 20.55 -10.46 -3.72
C THR A 8 20.30 -10.22 -5.22
N ILE A 9 19.20 -9.57 -5.59
CA ILE A 9 18.92 -9.17 -6.98
C ILE A 9 20.00 -8.20 -7.49
N LEU A 10 20.40 -7.22 -6.67
CA LEU A 10 21.46 -6.27 -7.01
C LEU A 10 22.82 -6.96 -7.20
N ILE A 11 23.17 -7.91 -6.34
CA ILE A 11 24.42 -8.67 -6.44
C ILE A 11 24.44 -9.53 -7.71
N VAL A 12 23.34 -10.22 -8.03
CA VAL A 12 23.23 -11.02 -9.27
C VAL A 12 23.29 -10.13 -10.52
N ALA A 13 22.72 -8.92 -10.46
CA ALA A 13 22.78 -7.95 -11.54
C ALA A 13 24.20 -7.42 -11.81
N LEU A 14 25.00 -7.27 -10.76
CA LEU A 14 26.37 -6.71 -10.85
C LEU A 14 27.44 -7.75 -11.15
N THR A 15 27.21 -9.02 -10.82
CA THR A 15 28.23 -10.08 -10.91
C THR A 15 28.08 -10.99 -12.13
N MET A 16 26.90 -11.06 -12.75
CA MET A 16 26.66 -11.90 -13.93
C MET A 16 26.50 -11.08 -15.20
N ASP A 17 27.12 -11.51 -16.29
CA ASP A 17 26.97 -10.89 -17.61
C ASP A 17 25.59 -11.13 -18.24
N ALA A 18 25.22 -10.18 -19.10
CA ALA A 18 24.60 -10.34 -20.43
C ALA A 18 23.75 -11.55 -20.85
N SER A 19 23.17 -12.41 -19.98
CA SER A 19 22.74 -13.75 -20.41
C SER A 19 21.26 -14.10 -20.16
N VAL A 20 20.73 -15.03 -20.96
CA VAL A 20 19.38 -15.60 -20.81
C VAL A 20 19.21 -16.30 -19.44
N ALA A 21 20.26 -16.98 -18.96
CA ALA A 21 20.27 -17.61 -17.65
C ALA A 21 20.05 -16.59 -16.52
N ARG A 22 20.71 -15.42 -16.60
CA ARG A 22 20.54 -14.33 -15.63
C ARG A 22 19.11 -13.78 -15.62
N ALA A 23 18.45 -13.68 -16.79
CA ALA A 23 17.07 -13.22 -16.88
C ALA A 23 16.10 -14.18 -16.15
N TRP A 24 16.25 -15.49 -16.33
CA TRP A 24 15.44 -16.50 -15.64
C TRP A 24 15.66 -16.51 -14.12
N ILE A 25 16.92 -16.35 -13.68
CA ILE A 25 17.26 -16.25 -12.25
C ILE A 25 16.62 -15.01 -11.64
N MET A 26 16.72 -13.86 -12.30
CA MET A 26 16.09 -12.62 -11.83
C MET A 26 14.57 -12.76 -11.75
N LEU A 27 13.94 -13.37 -12.76
CA LEU A 27 12.51 -13.61 -12.75
C LEU A 27 12.08 -14.48 -11.56
N ALA A 28 12.77 -15.60 -11.32
CA ALA A 28 12.47 -16.50 -10.21
C ALA A 28 12.62 -15.80 -8.85
N LEU A 29 13.68 -15.01 -8.68
CA LEU A 29 13.90 -14.21 -7.47
C LEU A 29 12.79 -13.16 -7.28
N PHE A 30 12.39 -12.49 -8.35
CA PHE A 30 11.34 -11.46 -8.31
C PHE A 30 9.96 -12.05 -7.99
N VAL A 31 9.61 -13.20 -8.57
CA VAL A 31 8.35 -13.90 -8.29
C VAL A 31 8.30 -14.38 -6.84
N THR A 32 9.39 -14.99 -6.36
CA THR A 32 9.50 -15.45 -4.96
C THR A 32 9.37 -14.27 -4.00
N PHE A 33 10.05 -13.15 -4.30
CA PHE A 33 9.93 -11.92 -3.54
C PHE A 33 8.50 -11.39 -3.47
N MET A 34 7.85 -11.26 -4.63
CA MET A 34 6.47 -10.79 -4.72
C MET A 34 5.51 -11.68 -3.92
N PHE A 35 5.70 -13.00 -3.98
CA PHE A 35 4.92 -13.95 -3.19
C PHE A 35 4.99 -13.64 -1.68
N PHE A 36 6.19 -13.43 -1.14
CA PHE A 36 6.35 -13.10 0.29
C PHE A 36 5.83 -11.71 0.64
N VAL A 37 5.97 -10.71 -0.23
CA VAL A 37 5.38 -9.38 0.00
C VAL A 37 3.86 -9.46 0.06
N GLN A 38 3.24 -10.18 -0.87
CA GLN A 38 1.79 -10.32 -0.90
C GLN A 38 1.28 -11.10 0.32
N LEU A 39 1.99 -12.14 0.75
CA LEU A 39 1.57 -12.95 1.89
C LEU A 39 1.86 -12.30 3.25
N CYS A 40 3.06 -11.76 3.45
CA CYS A 40 3.51 -11.30 4.77
C CYS A 40 3.22 -9.83 5.04
N LEU A 41 3.06 -8.99 4.02
CA LEU A 41 2.78 -7.57 4.20
C LEU A 41 1.35 -7.23 3.78
N ASN A 42 0.95 -7.69 2.60
CA ASN A 42 -0.35 -7.33 2.06
C ASN A 42 -1.48 -8.00 2.87
N ALA A 43 -1.41 -9.32 3.12
CA ALA A 43 -2.47 -10.02 3.83
C ALA A 43 -2.73 -9.47 5.26
N PRO A 44 -1.72 -9.23 6.12
CA PRO A 44 -1.98 -8.65 7.44
C PRO A 44 -2.57 -7.23 7.40
N ILE A 45 -2.18 -6.40 6.42
CA ILE A 45 -2.75 -5.05 6.27
C ILE A 45 -4.25 -5.12 5.98
N TRP A 46 -4.69 -5.99 5.08
CA TRP A 46 -6.12 -6.15 4.78
C TRP A 46 -6.90 -6.78 5.94
N VAL A 47 -6.26 -7.67 6.70
CA VAL A 47 -6.86 -8.24 7.92
C VAL A 47 -7.05 -7.15 8.97
N ALA A 48 -6.00 -6.39 9.30
CA ALA A 48 -6.08 -5.27 10.24
C ALA A 48 -7.11 -4.22 9.81
N LEU A 49 -7.17 -3.90 8.51
CA LEU A 49 -8.21 -3.02 7.95
C LEU A 49 -9.61 -3.58 8.19
N SER A 50 -9.79 -4.90 8.04
CA SER A 50 -11.08 -5.56 8.29
C SER A 50 -11.44 -5.61 9.79
N GLU A 51 -10.46 -5.65 10.67
CA GLU A 51 -10.63 -5.64 12.13
C GLU A 51 -11.05 -4.26 12.66
N MET A 52 -10.64 -3.17 12.00
CA MET A 52 -11.12 -1.81 12.31
C MET A 52 -12.63 -1.64 12.13
N PHE A 53 -13.28 -2.51 11.34
CA PHE A 53 -14.71 -2.47 11.11
C PHE A 53 -15.47 -3.45 12.02
N PRO A 54 -16.60 -3.03 12.62
CA PRO A 54 -17.41 -3.91 13.47
C PRO A 54 -17.94 -5.11 12.68
N LEU A 55 -18.01 -6.27 13.35
CA LEU A 55 -18.29 -7.59 12.75
C LEU A 55 -19.51 -7.62 11.80
N HIS A 56 -20.58 -6.90 12.13
CA HIS A 56 -21.82 -6.88 11.35
C HIS A 56 -21.76 -5.99 10.10
N LEU A 57 -20.80 -5.06 10.00
CA LEU A 57 -20.60 -4.17 8.85
C LEU A 57 -19.31 -4.44 8.09
N ARG A 58 -18.45 -5.35 8.57
CA ARG A 58 -17.13 -5.65 7.98
C ARG A 58 -17.18 -5.90 6.47
N GLY A 59 -18.13 -6.71 6.00
CA GLY A 59 -18.30 -7.00 4.57
C GLY A 59 -18.62 -5.76 3.75
N LEU A 60 -19.51 -4.90 4.25
CA LEU A 60 -19.88 -3.63 3.59
C LEU A 60 -18.74 -2.62 3.64
N GLY A 61 -18.09 -2.44 4.79
CA GLY A 61 -16.97 -1.51 5.00
C GLY A 61 -15.76 -1.85 4.12
N MET A 62 -15.41 -3.13 4.03
CA MET A 62 -14.37 -3.62 3.12
C MET A 62 -14.76 -3.42 1.65
N GLY A 63 -16.01 -3.71 1.28
CA GLY A 63 -16.51 -3.50 -0.08
C GLY A 63 -16.44 -2.04 -0.52
N ILE A 64 -16.88 -1.11 0.33
CA ILE A 64 -16.80 0.34 0.06
C ILE A 64 -15.34 0.79 -0.05
N SER A 65 -14.47 0.31 0.85
CA SER A 65 -13.04 0.65 0.82
C SER A 65 -12.37 0.23 -0.48
N VAL A 66 -12.62 -1.01 -0.92
CA VAL A 66 -12.11 -1.54 -2.20
C VAL A 66 -12.69 -0.75 -3.37
N PHE A 67 -13.98 -0.44 -3.36
CA PHE A 67 -14.63 0.34 -4.41
C PHE A 67 -14.02 1.75 -4.54
N CYS A 68 -13.82 2.45 -3.42
CA CYS A 68 -13.16 3.75 -3.40
C CYS A 68 -11.71 3.65 -3.92
N MET A 69 -10.96 2.62 -3.50
CA MET A 69 -9.60 2.37 -3.98
C MET A 69 -9.58 2.22 -5.52
N TRP A 70 -10.50 1.43 -6.07
CA TRP A 70 -10.58 1.21 -7.52
C TRP A 70 -11.02 2.46 -8.29
N ILE A 71 -11.94 3.26 -7.77
CA ILE A 71 -12.32 4.54 -8.40
C ILE A 71 -11.13 5.49 -8.47
N VAL A 72 -10.40 5.65 -7.36
CA VAL A 72 -9.22 6.51 -7.33
C VAL A 72 -8.16 5.99 -8.30
N ASN A 73 -7.94 4.67 -8.34
CA ASN A 73 -7.00 4.05 -9.28
C ASN A 73 -7.40 4.31 -10.75
N ALA A 74 -8.68 4.12 -11.09
CA ALA A 74 -9.19 4.38 -12.42
C ALA A 74 -9.06 5.87 -12.80
N GLY A 75 -9.40 6.77 -11.86
CA GLY A 75 -9.25 8.21 -12.04
C GLY A 75 -7.81 8.61 -12.32
N ILE A 76 -6.85 8.08 -11.54
CA ILE A 76 -5.43 8.31 -11.75
C ILE A 76 -4.98 7.78 -13.11
N THR A 77 -5.41 6.57 -13.49
CA THR A 77 -5.04 5.92 -14.75
C THR A 77 -5.53 6.74 -15.96
N LEU A 78 -6.74 7.29 -15.89
CA LEU A 78 -7.31 8.15 -16.94
C LEU A 78 -6.69 9.55 -16.94
N ALA A 79 -6.36 10.10 -15.77
CA ALA A 79 -5.74 11.41 -15.64
C ALA A 79 -4.26 11.41 -16.06
N PHE A 80 -3.58 10.26 -15.94
CA PHE A 80 -2.15 10.12 -16.23
C PHE A 80 -1.76 10.64 -17.63
N PRO A 81 -2.36 10.18 -18.75
CA PRO A 81 -1.98 10.69 -20.07
C PRO A 81 -2.27 12.20 -20.24
N ILE A 82 -3.37 12.70 -19.66
CA ILE A 82 -3.78 14.10 -19.76
C ILE A 82 -2.77 15.02 -19.04
N VAL A 83 -2.39 14.67 -17.81
CA VAL A 83 -1.45 15.45 -17.02
C VAL A 83 -0.06 15.42 -17.64
N VAL A 84 0.36 14.26 -18.16
CA VAL A 84 1.66 14.11 -18.83
C VAL A 84 1.73 14.92 -20.12
N ASP A 85 0.63 15.01 -20.88
CA ASP A 85 0.57 15.81 -22.11
C ASP A 85 0.70 17.32 -21.81
N ILE A 86 0.09 17.81 -20.72
CA ILE A 86 0.07 19.24 -20.37
C ILE A 86 1.33 19.67 -19.60
N ALA A 87 1.75 18.88 -18.62
CA ALA A 87 2.74 19.27 -17.61
C ALA A 87 3.95 18.31 -17.53
N GLY A 88 4.00 17.31 -18.41
CA GLY A 88 5.02 16.27 -18.39
C GLY A 88 4.95 15.38 -17.16
N LEU A 89 5.94 14.49 -17.02
CA LEU A 89 6.05 13.59 -15.88
C LEU A 89 6.14 14.34 -14.53
N GLN A 90 6.77 15.52 -14.54
CA GLN A 90 7.01 16.34 -13.35
C GLN A 90 5.69 16.82 -12.73
N GLY A 91 4.72 17.22 -13.55
CA GLY A 91 3.38 17.61 -13.09
C GLY A 91 2.64 16.47 -12.39
N MET A 92 2.74 15.25 -12.92
CA MET A 92 2.10 14.07 -12.32
C MET A 92 2.70 13.72 -10.95
N PHE A 93 4.03 13.72 -10.85
CA PHE A 93 4.72 13.49 -9.57
C PHE A 93 4.43 14.61 -8.56
N GLY A 94 4.31 15.86 -9.01
CA GLY A 94 3.90 16.98 -8.17
C GLY A 94 2.50 16.81 -7.58
N ILE A 95 1.53 16.39 -8.40
CA ILE A 95 0.16 16.10 -7.95
C ILE A 95 0.16 14.96 -6.92
N PHE A 96 0.91 13.88 -7.17
CA PHE A 96 1.03 12.79 -6.19
C PHE A 96 1.67 13.25 -4.88
N ALA A 97 2.71 14.09 -4.93
CA ALA A 97 3.35 14.61 -3.72
C ALA A 97 2.37 15.45 -2.88
N VAL A 98 1.59 16.32 -3.51
CA VAL A 98 0.56 17.13 -2.82
C VAL A 98 -0.56 16.24 -2.27
N ALA A 99 -1.07 15.31 -3.07
CA ALA A 99 -2.11 14.38 -2.63
C ALA A 99 -1.64 13.52 -1.44
N ASN A 100 -0.39 13.05 -1.47
CA ASN A 100 0.18 12.27 -0.38
C ASN A 100 0.41 13.12 0.88
N ALA A 101 0.83 14.38 0.73
CA ALA A 101 0.95 15.31 1.86
C ALA A 101 -0.42 15.59 2.51
N LEU A 102 -1.47 15.78 1.70
CA LEU A 102 -2.84 15.94 2.20
C LEU A 102 -3.34 14.68 2.90
N LEU A 103 -3.03 13.49 2.37
CA LEU A 103 -3.36 12.21 3.01
C LEU A 103 -2.65 12.07 4.37
N ILE A 104 -1.36 12.39 4.44
CA ILE A 104 -0.60 12.37 5.71
C ILE A 104 -1.21 13.34 6.71
N LEU A 105 -1.56 14.55 6.29
CA LEU A 105 -2.21 15.54 7.17
C LEU A 105 -3.58 15.05 7.66
N PHE A 106 -4.36 14.42 6.77
CA PHE A 106 -5.65 13.85 7.10
C PHE A 106 -5.52 12.68 8.07
N LEU A 107 -4.58 11.76 7.83
CA LEU A 107 -4.30 10.63 8.71
C LEU A 107 -3.78 11.12 10.06
N TRP A 108 -2.88 12.08 10.10
CA TRP A 108 -2.38 12.65 11.37
C TRP A 108 -3.49 13.30 12.21
N LYS A 109 -4.52 13.86 11.57
CA LYS A 109 -5.66 14.47 12.26
C LYS A 109 -6.78 13.48 12.61
N THR A 110 -6.99 12.47 11.78
CA THR A 110 -8.17 11.56 11.85
C THR A 110 -7.83 10.22 12.47
N LEU A 111 -6.57 9.77 12.37
CA LEU A 111 -6.12 8.55 13.00
C LEU A 111 -5.78 8.87 14.47
N PRO A 112 -6.59 8.44 15.45
CA PRO A 112 -6.19 8.53 16.85
C PRO A 112 -4.89 7.74 17.04
N ASN A 113 -4.03 8.16 17.96
CA ASN A 113 -2.75 7.49 18.25
C ASN A 113 -3.02 6.05 18.71
N THR A 114 -2.99 5.09 17.78
CA THR A 114 -3.18 3.65 18.03
C THR A 114 -1.88 2.94 18.40
N SER A 115 -0.76 3.65 18.54
CA SER A 115 0.56 3.04 18.77
C SER A 115 0.76 2.38 20.13
N ASP A 116 -0.07 2.66 21.15
CA ASP A 116 0.13 2.16 22.53
C ASP A 116 -1.11 1.50 23.18
N LYS A 117 -2.18 1.23 22.41
CA LYS A 117 -3.42 0.62 22.96
C LYS A 117 -3.64 -0.80 22.44
N SER A 118 -4.08 -1.69 23.32
CA SER A 118 -4.42 -3.07 22.93
C SER A 118 -5.69 -3.09 22.05
N LEU A 119 -5.87 -4.14 21.24
CA LEU A 119 -7.05 -4.31 20.38
C LEU A 119 -8.38 -4.26 21.17
N GLU A 120 -8.39 -4.72 22.42
CA GLU A 120 -9.56 -4.69 23.31
C GLU A 120 -9.90 -3.26 23.78
N GLU A 121 -8.89 -2.43 24.09
CA GLU A 121 -9.10 -1.02 24.49
C GLU A 121 -9.61 -0.16 23.33
N LEU A 122 -9.21 -0.49 22.09
CA LEU A 122 -9.76 0.14 20.90
C LEU A 122 -11.26 -0.17 20.74
N GLU A 123 -11.63 -1.45 20.89
CA GLU A 123 -13.01 -1.91 20.72
C GLU A 123 -13.95 -1.31 21.78
N GLU A 124 -13.50 -1.17 23.04
CA GLU A 124 -14.25 -0.47 24.08
C GLU A 124 -14.39 1.04 23.81
N SER A 125 -13.33 1.72 23.34
CA SER A 125 -13.41 3.18 23.06
C SER A 125 -14.31 3.50 21.87
N PHE A 126 -14.26 2.68 20.80
CA PHE A 126 -15.13 2.84 19.63
C PHE A 126 -16.59 2.49 19.94
N SER A 127 -16.84 1.51 20.82
CA SER A 127 -18.18 1.16 21.29
C SER A 127 -18.75 2.22 22.26
N ALA A 128 -17.88 2.92 23.01
CA ALA A 128 -18.25 4.00 23.94
C ALA A 128 -18.40 5.39 23.27
N GLY A 129 -18.01 5.54 21.99
CA GLY A 129 -18.11 6.79 21.25
C GLY A 129 -17.05 7.84 21.62
N ASP A 130 -15.95 7.44 22.25
CA ASP A 130 -14.82 8.33 22.57
C ASP A 130 -13.76 8.22 21.47
N PHE A 131 -13.69 9.26 20.63
CA PHE A 131 -12.78 9.34 19.49
C PHE A 131 -11.49 10.12 19.80
N ARG A 132 -11.06 10.16 21.07
CA ARG A 132 -9.86 10.90 21.52
C ARG A 132 -8.70 9.99 21.95
#